data_AF-A0A397KWW1-F1
#
_entry.id   AF-A0A397KWW1-F1
#
_cell.length_a   1.000
_cell.length_b   1.000
_cell.length_c   1.000
_cell.angle_alpha   90.00
_cell.angle_beta   90.00
_cell.angle_gamma   90.00
#
_symmetry.space_group_name_H-M   'P 1'
#
loop_
_entity.id
_entity.type
_entity.pdbx_description
1 polymer ?
#
loop_
_entity_poly.entity_id
_entity_poly.type
_entity_poly.pdbx_seq_one_letter_code
_entity_poly.pdbx_strand_id
1 'polypeptide(L)'
;MKHRLSHEIDNYPEPDDVGIIRVTARLFGQDDNSTFTVLSLARDFIANDECKSKEDLNYFLLEAGINEYVISNAILELIVYVDEVTCPASIEYSPGCALKVRLDLIPDYLDDDDDTVMRT
;
A
#
# COMPACT_ATOMS: atom_id res chain seq x y z
N MET A 1 10.32 -4.81 11.45
CA MET A 1 9.98 -3.73 10.50
C MET A 1 8.49 -3.48 10.64
N LYS A 2 8.08 -2.24 10.90
CA LYS A 2 6.66 -1.85 10.97
C LYS A 2 6.14 -1.50 9.57
N HIS A 3 4.86 -1.78 9.32
CA HIS A 3 4.15 -1.39 8.10
C HIS A 3 3.10 -0.33 8.46
N ARG A 4 3.06 0.78 7.72
CA ARG A 4 1.98 1.76 7.85
C ARG A 4 1.25 1.89 6.53
N LEU A 5 -0.07 1.73 6.59
CA LEU A 5 -0.96 1.84 5.45
C LEU A 5 -1.78 3.12 5.58
N SER A 6 -1.94 3.82 4.46
CA SER A 6 -2.85 4.96 4.36
C SER A 6 -3.42 5.01 2.95
N HIS A 7 -4.57 5.65 2.79
CA HIS A 7 -5.19 5.80 1.49
C HIS A 7 -5.77 7.19 1.27
N GLU A 8 -6.02 7.50 0.01
CA GLU A 8 -6.78 8.66 -0.46
C GLU A 8 -7.72 8.15 -1.56
N ILE A 9 -9.01 8.46 -1.44
CA ILE A 9 -10.02 8.16 -2.46
C ILE A 9 -10.17 9.40 -3.35
N ASP A 10 -9.90 9.23 -4.64
CA ASP A 10 -10.19 10.25 -5.64
C ASP A 10 -11.58 9.99 -6.21
N ASN A 11 -12.52 10.87 -5.87
CA ASN A 11 -13.92 10.79 -6.31
C ASN A 11 -14.15 11.36 -7.70
N TYR A 12 -13.15 12.05 -8.27
CA TYR A 12 -13.23 12.66 -9.59
C TYR A 12 -11.96 12.36 -10.39
N PRO A 13 -11.59 11.07 -10.56
CA PRO A 13 -10.38 10.71 -11.24
C PRO A 13 -10.44 11.06 -12.73
N GLU A 14 -9.27 11.15 -13.37
CA GLU A 14 -9.19 11.19 -14.82
C GLU A 14 -9.84 9.93 -15.43
N PRO A 15 -10.39 10.00 -16.66
CA PRO A 15 -11.09 8.85 -17.26
C PRO A 15 -10.28 7.55 -17.30
N ASP A 16 -8.96 7.67 -17.46
CA ASP A 16 -8.03 6.54 -17.53
C ASP A 16 -7.71 5.94 -16.15
N ASP A 17 -7.98 6.68 -15.06
CA ASP A 17 -7.70 6.27 -13.68
C ASP A 17 -8.94 5.69 -12.96
N VAL A 18 -10.11 5.66 -13.61
CA VAL A 18 -11.36 5.14 -13.02
C VAL A 18 -11.21 3.66 -12.62
N GLY A 19 -11.44 3.36 -11.34
CA GLY A 19 -11.33 2.00 -10.79
C GLY A 19 -9.90 1.49 -10.64
N ILE A 20 -8.90 2.33 -10.93
CA ILE A 20 -7.48 2.03 -10.76
C ILE A 20 -7.09 2.29 -9.31
N ILE A 21 -6.31 1.36 -8.77
CA ILE A 21 -5.55 1.57 -7.55
C ILE A 21 -4.10 1.91 -7.91
N ARG A 22 -3.54 2.88 -7.20
CA ARG A 22 -2.13 3.25 -7.24
C ARG A 22 -1.51 2.91 -5.90
N VAL A 23 -0.68 1.88 -5.87
CA VAL A 23 0.06 1.51 -4.66
C VAL A 23 1.44 2.13 -4.74
N THR A 24 1.78 2.97 -3.77
CA THR A 24 3.12 3.53 -3.60
C THR A 24 3.76 2.95 -2.35
N ALA A 25 4.80 2.14 -2.53
CA ALA A 25 5.62 1.61 -1.45
C ALA A 25 6.81 2.53 -1.17
N ARG A 26 7.10 2.81 0.10
CA ARG A 26 8.25 3.61 0.54
C ARG A 26 9.03 2.85 1.59
N LEU A 27 10.33 2.73 1.38
CA LEU A 27 11.25 2.11 2.32
C LEU A 27 12.05 3.19 3.02
N PHE A 28 11.99 3.22 4.35
CA PHE A 28 12.73 4.18 5.16
C PHE A 28 14.10 3.60 5.57
N GLY A 29 15.10 4.47 5.76
CA GLY A 29 16.40 4.08 6.34
C GLY A 29 17.38 3.42 5.38
N GLN A 30 17.07 3.38 4.09
CA GLN A 30 18.07 3.16 3.04
C GLN A 30 18.49 4.53 2.48
N ASP A 31 19.72 4.66 1.97
CA ASP A 31 20.46 5.91 1.68
C ASP A 31 19.75 7.02 0.86
N ASP A 32 18.48 6.87 0.42
CA ASP A 32 17.66 7.92 -0.18
C ASP A 32 16.11 7.71 -0.04
N ASN A 33 15.63 6.87 0.89
CA ASN A 33 14.22 6.44 0.97
C ASN A 33 13.66 5.91 -0.36
N SER A 34 13.92 4.65 -0.68
CA SER A 34 13.50 4.01 -1.94
C SER A 34 11.97 4.00 -2.08
N THR A 35 11.46 4.50 -3.20
CA THR A 35 10.03 4.54 -3.50
C THR A 35 9.72 3.75 -4.77
N PHE A 36 8.64 2.98 -4.76
CA PHE A 36 8.15 2.22 -5.89
C PHE A 36 6.64 2.43 -6.06
N THR A 37 6.15 2.45 -7.29
CA THR A 37 4.71 2.64 -7.56
C THR A 37 4.23 1.69 -8.65
N VAL A 38 3.10 1.05 -8.38
CA VAL A 38 2.40 0.19 -9.34
C VAL A 38 0.94 0.60 -9.46
N LEU A 39 0.36 0.32 -10.63
CA LEU A 39 -1.04 0.55 -10.95
C LEU A 39 -1.72 -0.79 -11.20
N SER A 40 -2.97 -0.94 -10.79
CA SER A 40 -3.78 -2.12 -11.09
C SER A 40 -5.26 -1.80 -10.96
N LEU A 41 -6.15 -2.64 -11.50
CA LEU A 41 -7.55 -2.58 -11.12
C LEU A 41 -7.70 -3.09 -9.69
N ALA A 42 -8.58 -2.47 -8.89
CA ALA A 42 -8.80 -2.87 -7.49
C ALA A 42 -9.12 -4.36 -7.36
N ARG A 43 -10.00 -4.86 -8.24
CA ARG A 43 -10.43 -6.27 -8.26
C ARG A 43 -9.29 -7.22 -8.59
N ASP A 44 -8.44 -6.85 -9.55
CA ASP A 44 -7.32 -7.68 -9.96
C ASP A 44 -6.26 -7.72 -8.86
N PHE A 45 -6.00 -6.58 -8.20
CA PHE A 45 -5.05 -6.55 -7.10
C PHE A 45 -5.45 -7.45 -5.93
N ILE A 46 -6.73 -7.42 -5.53
CA ILE A 46 -7.25 -8.21 -4.41
C ILE A 46 -7.32 -9.70 -4.78
N ALA A 47 -7.99 -10.04 -5.88
CA ALA A 47 -8.43 -11.41 -6.15
C ALA A 47 -7.50 -12.22 -7.07
N ASN A 48 -6.61 -11.58 -7.84
CA ASN A 48 -5.72 -12.28 -8.75
C ASN A 48 -4.35 -12.54 -8.12
N ASP A 49 -4.05 -13.78 -7.78
CA ASP A 49 -2.73 -14.18 -7.26
C ASP A 49 -1.60 -13.91 -8.25
N GLU A 50 -1.89 -13.93 -9.56
CA GLU A 50 -0.97 -13.61 -10.66
C GLU A 50 -1.01 -12.12 -11.05
N CYS A 51 -1.47 -11.24 -10.17
CA CYS A 51 -1.43 -9.80 -10.42
C CYS A 51 0.02 -9.35 -10.56
N LYS A 52 0.42 -8.97 -11.79
CA LYS A 52 1.76 -8.47 -12.07
C LYS A 52 2.19 -7.34 -11.14
N SER A 53 1.27 -6.45 -10.76
CA SER A 53 1.55 -5.34 -9.84
C SER A 53 1.95 -5.83 -8.44
N LYS A 54 1.42 -6.96 -7.97
CA LYS A 54 1.84 -7.61 -6.73
C LYS A 54 3.21 -8.28 -6.87
N GLU A 55 3.44 -8.93 -8.00
CA GLU A 55 4.72 -9.56 -8.32
C GLU A 55 5.85 -8.52 -8.41
N ASP A 56 5.63 -7.43 -9.14
CA ASP A 56 6.59 -6.33 -9.28
C ASP A 56 6.89 -5.66 -7.92
N LEU A 57 5.87 -5.49 -7.07
CA LEU A 57 6.05 -5.01 -5.69
C LEU A 57 6.89 -5.98 -4.86
N ASN A 58 6.63 -7.29 -4.97
CA ASN A 58 7.39 -8.31 -4.27
C ASN A 58 8.87 -8.29 -4.68
N TYR A 59 9.17 -8.20 -5.98
CA TYR A 59 10.56 -8.09 -6.47
C TYR A 59 11.25 -6.83 -5.97
N PHE A 60 10.59 -5.67 -6.01
CA PHE A 60 11.15 -4.42 -5.48
C PHE A 60 11.58 -4.57 -4.01
N LEU A 61 10.74 -5.20 -3.18
CA LEU A 61 11.03 -5.40 -1.76
C LEU A 61 12.15 -6.43 -1.52
N LEU A 62 12.23 -7.47 -2.37
CA LEU A 62 13.33 -8.44 -2.34
C LEU A 62 14.67 -7.81 -2.73
N GLU A 63 14.69 -7.00 -3.79
CA GLU A 63 15.90 -6.27 -4.23
C GLU A 63 16.39 -5.27 -3.17
N ALA A 64 15.47 -4.73 -2.37
CA ALA A 64 15.80 -3.92 -1.22
C ALA A 64 16.37 -4.71 -0.02
N GLY A 65 16.48 -6.04 -0.13
CA GLY A 65 17.04 -6.92 0.90
C GLY A 65 16.10 -7.20 2.07
N ILE A 66 14.79 -6.96 1.90
CA ILE A 66 13.79 -7.25 2.93
C ILE A 66 13.56 -8.77 2.99
N ASN A 67 13.38 -9.29 4.20
CA ASN A 67 13.11 -10.71 4.41
C ASN A 67 11.76 -11.14 3.80
N GLU A 68 11.74 -12.27 3.09
CA GLU A 68 10.55 -12.84 2.44
C GLU A 68 9.31 -12.96 3.35
N TYR A 69 9.50 -13.30 4.64
CA TYR A 69 8.40 -13.37 5.60
C TYR A 69 7.78 -11.99 5.87
N VAL A 70 8.61 -10.96 6.00
CA VAL A 70 8.17 -9.57 6.20
C VAL A 70 7.44 -9.07 4.95
N ILE A 71 7.98 -9.37 3.77
CA ILE A 71 7.36 -9.02 2.47
C ILE A 71 5.98 -9.67 2.36
N SER A 72 5.90 -10.98 2.61
CA SER A 72 4.65 -11.74 2.53
C SER A 72 3.60 -11.16 3.47
N ASN A 73 3.99 -10.79 4.70
CA ASN A 73 3.08 -10.16 5.66
C ASN A 73 2.64 -8.77 5.20
N ALA A 74 3.56 -7.93 4.70
CA ALA A 74 3.24 -6.58 4.21
C ALA A 74 2.27 -6.61 3.02
N ILE A 75 2.50 -7.51 2.06
CA ILE A 75 1.62 -7.68 0.90
C ILE A 75 0.24 -8.19 1.33
N LEU A 76 0.18 -9.14 2.27
CA LEU A 76 -1.10 -9.63 2.79
C LEU A 76 -1.89 -8.53 3.50
N GLU A 77 -1.26 -7.76 4.39
CA GLU A 77 -1.87 -6.62 5.08
C GLU A 77 -2.36 -5.57 4.08
N LEU A 78 -1.58 -5.28 3.05
CA LEU A 78 -1.97 -4.37 1.97
C LEU A 78 -3.20 -4.87 1.20
N ILE A 79 -3.27 -6.16 0.86
CA ILE A 79 -4.42 -6.76 0.17
C ILE A 79 -5.68 -6.62 1.02
N VAL A 80 -5.61 -7.01 2.30
CA VAL A 80 -6.73 -6.91 3.24
C VAL A 80 -7.20 -5.47 3.36
N TYR A 81 -6.27 -4.53 3.50
CA TYR A 81 -6.59 -3.11 3.61
C TYR A 81 -7.27 -2.55 2.36
N VAL A 82 -6.81 -2.93 1.16
CA VAL A 82 -7.47 -2.53 -0.10
C VAL A 82 -8.86 -3.14 -0.21
N ASP A 83 -9.05 -4.40 0.21
CA ASP A 83 -10.37 -5.05 0.23
C ASP A 83 -11.34 -4.34 1.18
N GLU A 84 -10.89 -3.97 2.38
CA GLU A 84 -11.70 -3.23 3.35
C GLU A 84 -12.13 -1.85 2.82
N VAL A 85 -11.19 -1.09 2.24
CA VAL A 85 -11.48 0.26 1.71
C VAL A 85 -12.43 0.19 0.51
N THR A 86 -12.25 -0.80 -0.36
CA THR A 86 -13.06 -0.96 -1.58
C THR A 86 -14.32 -1.79 -1.39
N CYS A 87 -14.55 -2.31 -0.19
CA CYS A 87 -15.72 -3.10 0.16
C CYS A 87 -17.00 -2.34 -0.18
N PRO A 88 -18.01 -2.95 -0.83
CA PRO A 88 -19.28 -2.27 -1.13
C PRO A 88 -20.05 -1.78 0.10
N ALA A 89 -19.71 -2.28 1.30
CA ALA A 89 -20.25 -1.80 2.57
C ALA A 89 -19.61 -0.47 3.03
N SER A 90 -18.45 -0.10 2.47
CA SER A 90 -17.84 1.22 2.64
C SER A 90 -18.69 2.26 1.92
N ILE A 91 -19.04 3.34 2.62
CA ILE A 91 -19.84 4.44 2.07
C ILE A 91 -18.97 5.40 1.24
N GLU A 92 -17.66 5.39 1.48
CA GLU A 92 -16.72 6.37 0.96
C GLU A 92 -16.15 6.00 -0.41
N TYR A 93 -16.06 4.70 -0.73
CA TYR A 93 -15.53 4.22 -2.00
C TYR A 93 -16.65 3.81 -2.95
N SER A 94 -16.54 4.24 -4.21
CA SER A 94 -17.39 3.76 -5.30
C SER A 94 -16.56 3.17 -6.43
N PRO A 95 -17.10 2.27 -7.27
CA PRO A 95 -16.37 1.72 -8.42
C PRO A 95 -15.90 2.77 -9.44
N GLY A 96 -16.45 3.98 -9.39
CA GLY A 96 -16.03 5.10 -10.24
C GLY A 96 -14.84 5.90 -9.69
N CYS A 97 -14.42 5.62 -8.46
CA CYS A 97 -13.30 6.29 -7.81
C CYS A 97 -11.96 5.69 -8.24
N ALA A 98 -10.88 6.46 -8.09
CA ALA A 98 -9.53 5.91 -8.04
C ALA A 98 -9.07 5.82 -6.58
N LEU A 99 -8.21 4.86 -6.26
CA LEU A 99 -7.68 4.67 -4.91
C LEU A 99 -6.16 4.82 -4.91
N LYS A 100 -5.63 5.77 -4.14
CA LYS A 100 -4.19 5.90 -3.91
C LYS A 100 -3.89 5.28 -2.55
N VAL A 101 -3.03 4.27 -2.52
CA VAL A 101 -2.61 3.59 -1.28
C VAL A 101 -1.12 3.77 -1.08
N ARG A 102 -0.73 4.12 0.13
CA ARG A 102 0.67 4.21 0.53
C ARG A 102 1.00 3.11 1.53
N LEU A 103 2.06 2.35 1.23
CA LEU A 103 2.68 1.36 2.10
C LEU A 103 4.05 1.89 2.53
N ASP A 104 4.16 2.30 3.78
CA ASP A 104 5.41 2.77 4.37
C ASP A 104 6.04 1.62 5.18
N LEU A 105 7.26 1.21 4.80
CA LEU A 105 8.05 0.17 5.46
C LEU A 105 9.15 0.82 6.29
N ILE A 106 9.02 0.74 7.61
CA ILE A 106 9.86 1.46 8.57
C ILE A 106 10.70 0.46 9.37
N PRO A 107 12.04 0.50 9.25
CA PRO A 107 12.92 -0.32 10.08
C PRO A 107 12.72 -0.05 11.57
N ASP A 108 12.86 -1.10 12.41
CA ASP A 108 12.59 -1.02 13.85
C ASP A 108 13.54 -0.06 14.61
N TYR A 109 14.67 0.32 14.01
CA TYR A 109 15.63 1.25 14.60
C TYR A 109 15.34 2.73 14.27
N LEU A 110 14.44 3.01 13.31
CA LEU A 110 13.94 4.36 13.00
C LEU A 110 12.59 4.64 13.66
N ASP A 111 12.10 3.66 14.39
CA ASP A 111 10.86 3.70 15.11
C ASP A 111 11.08 4.39 16.47
N ASP A 112 11.41 5.68 16.40
CA ASP A 112 11.28 6.56 17.55
C ASP A 112 9.78 6.80 17.74
N ASP A 113 9.10 5.90 18.45
CA ASP A 113 7.77 6.17 19.01
C ASP A 113 7.91 7.37 19.96
N ASP A 114 7.83 8.59 19.41
CA ASP A 114 7.45 9.79 20.17
C ASP A 114 5.94 9.71 20.42
N ASP A 115 5.52 8.64 21.10
CA ASP A 115 4.23 8.50 21.76
C ASP A 115 4.19 9.42 23.00
N THR A 116 4.55 10.70 22.83
CA THR A 116 4.24 11.71 23.83
C THR A 116 2.76 12.08 23.67
N VAL A 117 1.92 11.23 24.26
CA VAL A 117 0.53 11.55 24.60
C VAL A 117 0.55 12.81 25.47
N MET A 118 0.25 13.97 24.89
CA MET A 118 -0.27 15.10 25.64
C MET A 118 -1.76 15.22 25.34
N ARG A 119 -2.53 14.38 26.03
CA ARG A 119 -3.89 14.73 26.44
C ARG A 119 -3.78 15.77 27.55
N THR A 120 -4.26 16.99 27.32
CA THR A 120 -5.11 17.72 28.27
C THR A 120 -5.95 18.72 27.49
#